data_AF-A0A932VAG7-F1
#
_entry.id   AF-A0A932VAG7-F1
#
_cell.length_a   1.000
_cell.length_b   1.000
_cell.length_c   1.000
_cell.angle_alpha   90.00
_cell.angle_beta   90.00
_cell.angle_gamma   90.00
#
_symmetry.space_group_name_H-M   'P 1'
#
loop_
_entity.id
_entity.type
_entity.pdbx_description
1 polymer ?
#
loop_
_entity_poly.entity_id
_entity_poly.type
_entity_poly.pdbx_seq_one_letter_code
_entity_poly.pdbx_strand_id
1 'polypeptide(L)'
;LLQAKLEKEEEKKKGYETGREEGLLTLSEKILEVGQAKEKIFQEAEPQIIQMVMEIAEKVIGRALKKGAIVDVVKSTMAQAVGQKVVVRVHPSDLEVLKEKESDLLMALNQNQTLAVKGDESITAGGCIIETEAGVVDARLEVQLKAIRKALGLGAPLI
;
A
#
# COMPACT_ATOMS: atom_id res chain seq x y z
N LEU A 1 -0.89 56.64 -54.30
CA LEU A 1 -0.39 55.28 -54.68
C LEU A 1 0.71 54.77 -53.74
N LEU A 2 1.76 55.57 -53.44
CA LEU A 2 2.83 55.15 -52.53
C LEU A 2 2.39 55.08 -51.06
N GLN A 3 1.62 56.07 -50.57
CA GLN A 3 1.06 56.07 -49.20
C GLN A 3 0.16 54.85 -48.94
N ALA A 4 -0.79 54.57 -49.84
CA ALA A 4 -1.65 53.38 -49.73
C ALA A 4 -0.88 52.04 -49.77
N LYS A 5 0.31 51.98 -50.38
CA LYS A 5 1.18 50.79 -50.34
C LYS A 5 1.89 50.66 -48.99
N LEU A 6 2.39 51.77 -48.45
CA LEU A 6 3.05 51.82 -47.14
C LEU A 6 2.08 51.48 -46.00
N GLU A 7 0.87 52.06 -46.02
CA GLU A 7 -0.18 51.75 -45.04
C GLU A 7 -0.56 50.26 -45.06
N LYS A 8 -0.71 49.68 -46.26
CA LYS A 8 -1.02 48.25 -46.41
C LYS A 8 0.10 47.33 -45.93
N GLU A 9 1.37 47.71 -46.13
CA GLU A 9 2.50 46.95 -45.57
C GLU A 9 2.58 47.06 -44.05
N GLU A 10 2.30 48.24 -43.49
CA GLU A 10 2.28 48.45 -42.04
C GLU A 10 1.16 47.66 -41.36
N GLU A 11 -0.05 47.66 -41.93
CA GLU A 11 -1.17 46.85 -41.46
C GLU A 11 -0.88 45.35 -41.54
N LYS A 12 -0.27 44.89 -42.64
CA LYS A 12 0.14 43.48 -42.78
C LYS A 12 1.17 43.08 -41.74
N LYS A 13 2.13 43.97 -41.45
CA LYS A 13 3.16 43.72 -40.43
C LYS A 13 2.55 43.68 -39.03
N LYS A 14 1.68 44.64 -38.68
CA LYS A 14 0.96 44.66 -37.40
C LYS A 14 0.10 43.42 -37.23
N GLY A 15 -0.70 43.04 -38.23
CA GLY A 15 -1.52 41.83 -38.18
C GLY A 15 -0.69 40.54 -38.03
N TYR A 16 0.49 40.47 -38.65
CA TYR A 16 1.42 39.36 -38.45
C TYR A 16 2.01 39.33 -37.03
N GLU A 17 2.40 40.48 -36.47
CA GLU A 17 2.92 40.59 -35.11
C GLU A 17 1.86 40.23 -34.06
N THR A 18 0.66 40.79 -34.18
CA THR A 18 -0.49 40.46 -33.31
C THR A 18 -0.86 38.98 -33.41
N GLY A 19 -0.99 38.42 -34.62
CA GLY A 19 -1.29 37.00 -34.79
C GLY A 19 -0.19 36.07 -34.25
N ARG A 20 1.07 36.51 -34.28
CA ARG A 20 2.20 35.78 -33.67
C ARG A 20 2.11 35.80 -32.15
N GLU A 21 1.80 36.95 -31.54
CA GLU A 21 1.63 37.07 -30.09
C GLU A 21 0.44 36.26 -29.59
N GLU A 22 -0.72 36.38 -30.24
CA GLU A 22 -1.90 35.57 -29.95
C GLU A 22 -1.61 34.07 -30.07
N GLY A 23 -0.92 33.66 -31.15
CA GLY A 23 -0.52 32.27 -31.34
C GLY A 23 0.42 31.74 -30.25
N LEU A 24 1.37 32.57 -29.78
CA LEU A 24 2.27 32.22 -28.66
C LEU A 24 1.53 32.10 -27.33
N LEU A 25 0.55 32.98 -27.08
CA LEU A 25 -0.30 32.91 -25.89
C LEU A 25 -1.14 31.63 -25.91
N THR A 26 -1.85 31.36 -27.00
CA THR A 26 -2.66 30.13 -27.13
C THR A 26 -1.80 28.87 -27.02
N LEU A 27 -0.58 28.86 -27.56
CA LEU A 27 0.33 27.72 -27.41
C LEU A 27 0.73 27.53 -25.93
N SER A 28 1.04 28.62 -25.23
CA SER A 28 1.43 28.59 -23.82
C SER A 28 0.29 28.08 -22.94
N GLU A 29 -0.94 28.52 -23.20
CA GLU A 29 -2.15 28.03 -22.53
C GLU A 29 -2.34 26.53 -22.75
N LYS A 30 -2.22 26.05 -24.00
CA LYS A 30 -2.36 24.61 -24.31
C LYS A 30 -1.28 23.75 -23.66
N ILE A 31 -0.04 24.25 -23.57
CA ILE A 31 1.04 23.55 -22.87
C ILE A 31 0.70 23.41 -21.38
N LEU A 32 0.17 24.47 -20.77
CA LEU A 32 -0.26 24.43 -19.38
C LEU A 32 -1.42 23.46 -19.16
N GLU A 33 -2.44 23.48 -20.03
CA GLU A 33 -3.57 22.55 -19.99
C GLU A 33 -3.11 21.09 -20.08
N VAL A 34 -2.19 20.77 -20.99
CA VAL A 34 -1.63 19.41 -21.12
C VAL A 34 -0.85 19.03 -19.86
N GLY A 35 -0.09 19.96 -19.28
CA GLY A 35 0.61 19.75 -18.02
C GLY A 35 -0.35 19.41 -16.87
N GLN A 36 -1.42 20.18 -16.73
CA GLN A 36 -2.45 19.96 -15.72
C GLN A 36 -3.22 18.66 -15.94
N ALA A 37 -3.60 18.36 -17.18
CA ALA A 37 -4.28 17.11 -17.52
C ALA A 37 -3.41 15.90 -17.19
N LYS A 38 -2.11 15.96 -17.51
CA LYS A 38 -1.15 14.92 -17.14
C LYS A 38 -1.08 14.74 -15.62
N GLU A 39 -0.94 15.82 -14.86
CA GLU A 39 -0.87 15.75 -13.39
C GLU A 39 -2.13 15.14 -12.79
N LYS A 40 -3.29 15.54 -13.29
CA LYS A 40 -4.60 14.99 -12.88
C LYS A 40 -4.70 13.48 -13.13
N ILE A 41 -4.24 13.00 -14.30
CA ILE A 41 -4.22 11.57 -14.61
C ILE A 41 -3.39 10.80 -13.57
N PHE A 42 -2.22 11.31 -13.18
CA PHE A 42 -1.39 10.64 -12.17
C PHE A 42 -2.04 10.65 -10.79
N GLN A 43 -2.58 11.80 -10.36
CA GLN A 43 -3.27 11.94 -9.07
C GLN A 43 -4.49 11.00 -8.96
N GLU A 44 -5.21 10.77 -10.06
CA GLU A 44 -6.36 9.86 -10.09
C GLU A 44 -5.96 8.39 -10.23
N ALA A 45 -4.91 8.09 -11.00
CA ALA A 45 -4.47 6.73 -11.27
C ALA A 45 -3.70 6.10 -10.10
N GLU A 46 -2.87 6.88 -9.39
CA GLU A 46 -2.05 6.38 -8.28
C GLU A 46 -2.88 5.66 -7.20
N PRO A 47 -3.94 6.24 -6.61
CA PRO A 47 -4.73 5.54 -5.60
C PRO A 47 -5.46 4.31 -6.15
N GLN A 48 -5.89 4.34 -7.42
CA GLN A 48 -6.55 3.20 -8.07
C GLN A 48 -5.60 2.02 -8.27
N ILE A 49 -4.37 2.30 -8.71
CA ILE A 49 -3.34 1.28 -8.91
C ILE A 49 -2.97 0.66 -7.55
N ILE A 50 -2.74 1.47 -6.52
CA ILE A 50 -2.41 0.94 -5.19
C ILE A 50 -3.57 0.10 -4.65
N GLN A 51 -4.82 0.56 -4.76
CA GLN A 51 -5.99 -0.21 -4.36
C GLN A 51 -6.04 -1.58 -5.07
N MET A 52 -5.83 -1.61 -6.39
CA MET A 52 -5.81 -2.85 -7.16
C MET A 52 -4.68 -3.79 -6.73
N VAL A 53 -3.47 -3.26 -6.51
CA VAL A 53 -2.33 -4.04 -6.03
C VAL A 53 -2.61 -4.63 -4.65
N MET A 54 -3.23 -3.86 -3.76
CA MET A 54 -3.63 -4.34 -2.44
C MET A 54 -4.62 -5.50 -2.57
N GLU A 55 -5.70 -5.36 -3.34
CA GLU A 55 -6.68 -6.44 -3.54
C GLU A 55 -6.05 -7.73 -4.12
N ILE A 56 -5.11 -7.59 -5.05
CA ILE A 56 -4.35 -8.72 -5.59
C ILE A 56 -3.51 -9.38 -4.47
N ALA A 57 -2.79 -8.59 -3.68
CA ALA A 57 -1.98 -9.09 -2.58
C ALA A 57 -2.83 -9.82 -1.54
N GLU A 58 -3.99 -9.27 -1.15
CA GLU A 58 -4.92 -9.92 -0.22
C GLU A 58 -5.37 -11.28 -0.75
N LYS A 59 -5.73 -11.36 -2.05
CA LYS A 59 -6.20 -12.59 -2.68
C LYS A 59 -5.11 -13.65 -2.79
N VAL A 60 -3.87 -13.25 -3.11
CA VAL A 60 -2.73 -14.16 -3.25
C VAL A 60 -2.27 -14.65 -1.87
N ILE A 61 -2.11 -13.75 -0.90
CA ILE A 61 -1.66 -14.08 0.45
C ILE A 61 -2.73 -14.90 1.17
N GLY A 62 -4.01 -14.51 1.11
CA GLY A 62 -5.10 -15.28 1.69
C GLY A 62 -5.20 -16.70 1.14
N ARG A 63 -4.81 -16.92 -0.13
CA ARG A 63 -4.70 -18.27 -0.71
C ARG A 63 -3.45 -19.02 -0.23
N ALA A 64 -2.32 -18.33 -0.04
CA ALA A 64 -1.08 -18.93 0.45
C ALA A 64 -1.19 -19.37 1.91
N LEU A 65 -1.82 -18.55 2.76
CA LEU A 65 -2.01 -18.86 4.18
C LEU A 65 -2.89 -20.11 4.40
N LYS A 66 -3.87 -20.37 3.52
CA LYS A 66 -4.66 -21.61 3.54
C LYS A 66 -3.85 -22.89 3.25
N LYS A 67 -2.59 -22.78 2.78
CA LYS A 67 -1.74 -23.92 2.43
C LYS A 67 -0.67 -24.26 3.49
N GLY A 68 -0.89 -23.89 4.75
CA GLY A 68 0.01 -24.27 5.86
C GLY A 68 1.13 -23.27 6.16
N ALA A 69 1.09 -22.06 5.60
CA ALA A 69 2.06 -21.01 5.89
C ALA A 69 1.93 -20.40 7.30
N ILE A 70 0.91 -20.78 8.07
CA ILE A 70 0.69 -20.29 9.44
C ILE A 70 1.89 -20.58 10.37
N VAL A 71 2.57 -21.71 10.18
CA VAL A 71 3.73 -22.08 11.02
C VAL A 71 4.84 -21.04 10.89
N ASP A 72 5.12 -20.60 9.67
CA ASP A 72 6.17 -19.60 9.40
C ASP A 72 5.76 -18.20 9.90
N VAL A 73 4.47 -17.85 9.78
CA VAL A 73 3.92 -16.61 10.34
C VAL A 73 4.08 -16.58 11.85
N VAL A 74 3.73 -17.68 12.53
CA VAL A 74 3.88 -17.78 13.99
C VAL A 74 5.34 -17.69 14.39
N LYS A 75 6.25 -18.45 13.75
CA LYS A 75 7.70 -18.40 14.06
C LYS A 75 8.29 -17.00 13.90
N SER A 76 8.01 -16.34 12.77
CA SER A 76 8.52 -14.99 12.50
C SER A 76 7.93 -13.94 13.44
N THR A 77 6.70 -14.13 13.92
CA THR A 77 6.07 -13.26 14.91
C THR A 77 6.64 -13.52 16.31
N MET A 78 6.89 -14.77 16.69
CA MET A 78 7.51 -15.14 17.97
C MET A 78 8.90 -14.54 18.11
N ALA A 79 9.68 -14.46 17.02
CA ALA A 79 10.99 -13.83 17.00
C ALA A 79 10.97 -12.32 17.35
N GLN A 80 9.82 -11.66 17.17
CA GLN A 80 9.63 -10.25 17.50
C GLN A 80 9.07 -10.05 18.92
N ALA A 81 8.59 -11.12 19.55
CA ALA A 81 7.96 -11.07 20.86
C ALA A 81 9.01 -11.07 21.99
N VAL A 82 8.84 -10.18 22.97
CA VAL A 82 9.75 -10.04 24.11
C VAL A 82 9.06 -10.55 25.37
N GLY A 83 9.65 -11.51 26.09
CA GLY A 83 9.12 -12.04 27.35
C GLY A 83 9.30 -13.54 27.51
N GLN A 84 9.16 -14.05 28.73
CA GLN A 84 9.37 -15.47 29.04
C GLN A 84 8.13 -16.34 28.80
N LYS A 85 6.93 -15.76 28.90
CA LYS A 85 5.68 -16.47 28.61
C LYS A 85 5.12 -15.97 27.28
N VAL A 86 4.98 -16.87 26.33
CA VAL A 86 4.48 -16.59 24.99
C VAL A 86 3.17 -17.34 24.79
N VAL A 87 2.07 -16.61 24.64
CA VAL A 87 0.76 -17.17 24.32
C VAL A 87 0.42 -16.80 22.89
N VAL A 88 0.29 -17.80 22.02
CA VAL A 88 -0.08 -17.62 20.62
C VAL A 88 -1.56 -17.94 20.46
N ARG A 89 -2.36 -16.95 20.05
CA ARG A 89 -3.77 -17.09 19.69
C ARG A 89 -3.91 -17.19 18.18
N VAL A 90 -4.64 -18.20 17.71
CA VAL A 90 -4.88 -18.49 16.28
C VAL A 90 -6.31 -18.95 16.05
N HIS A 91 -6.75 -18.97 14.80
CA HIS A 91 -8.04 -19.59 14.47
C HIS A 91 -8.04 -21.09 14.84
N PRO A 92 -9.17 -21.67 15.31
CA PRO A 92 -9.23 -23.09 15.66
C PRO A 92 -8.82 -24.05 14.54
N SER A 93 -9.04 -23.69 13.27
CA SER A 93 -8.60 -24.51 12.11
C SER A 93 -7.08 -24.62 11.97
N ASP A 94 -6.34 -23.64 12.48
CA ASP A 94 -4.88 -23.60 12.39
C ASP A 94 -4.22 -24.21 13.62
N LEU A 95 -4.97 -24.34 14.72
CA LEU A 95 -4.50 -24.92 15.96
C LEU A 95 -4.03 -26.36 15.78
N GLU A 96 -4.73 -27.15 14.95
CA GLU A 96 -4.36 -28.55 14.68
C GLU A 96 -2.99 -28.62 13.97
N VAL A 97 -2.81 -27.81 12.93
CA VAL A 97 -1.54 -27.74 12.16
C VAL A 97 -0.37 -27.32 13.07
N LEU A 98 -0.60 -26.36 13.97
CA LEU A 98 0.43 -25.88 14.90
C LEU A 98 0.76 -26.90 16.00
N LYS A 99 -0.22 -27.71 16.44
CA LYS A 99 0.03 -28.83 17.36
C LYS A 99 0.88 -29.92 16.73
N GLU A 100 0.61 -30.29 15.47
CA GLU A 100 1.44 -31.25 14.74
C GLU A 100 2.88 -30.76 14.54
N LYS A 101 3.08 -29.43 14.54
CA LYS A 101 4.38 -28.77 14.39
C LYS A 101 4.91 -28.14 15.67
N GLU A 102 4.42 -28.58 16.83
CA GLU A 102 4.77 -27.97 18.12
C GLU A 102 6.28 -28.01 18.40
N SER A 103 6.95 -29.14 18.08
CA SER A 103 8.41 -29.26 18.23
C SER A 103 9.18 -28.20 17.43
N ASP A 104 8.71 -27.90 16.21
CA ASP A 104 9.32 -26.90 15.34
C ASP A 104 9.14 -25.47 15.90
N LEU A 105 8.02 -25.20 16.58
CA LEU A 105 7.76 -23.93 17.24
C LEU A 105 8.62 -23.77 18.50
N LEU A 106 8.79 -24.84 19.28
CA LEU A 106 9.64 -24.84 20.47
C LEU A 106 11.11 -24.60 20.13
N MET A 107 11.60 -25.10 18.99
CA MET A 107 12.96 -24.82 18.52
C MET A 107 13.20 -23.35 18.16
N ALA A 108 12.14 -22.59 17.87
CA ALA A 108 12.22 -21.17 17.57
C ALA A 108 12.22 -20.27 18.82
N LEU A 109 11.98 -20.84 20.02
CA LEU A 109 11.99 -20.13 21.28
C LEU A 109 13.41 -19.98 21.82
N ASN A 110 13.63 -18.90 22.58
CA ASN A 110 14.81 -18.78 23.43
C ASN A 110 14.72 -19.77 24.61
N GLN A 111 15.86 -20.22 25.15
CA GLN A 111 15.94 -21.29 26.17
C GLN A 111 15.09 -21.05 27.44
N ASN A 112 14.73 -19.80 27.75
CA ASN A 112 13.94 -19.44 28.94
C ASN A 112 12.49 -19.07 28.61
N GLN A 113 12.00 -19.38 27.41
CA GLN A 113 10.63 -19.08 27.01
C GLN A 113 9.73 -20.32 27.10
N THR A 114 8.48 -20.09 27.47
CA THR A 114 7.39 -21.08 27.47
C THR A 114 6.36 -20.69 26.42
N LEU A 115 5.77 -21.69 25.77
CA LEU A 115 4.79 -21.51 24.70
C LEU A 115 3.46 -22.15 25.08
N ALA A 116 2.37 -21.41 24.85
CA ALA A 116 1.02 -21.93 24.87
C ALA A 116 0.29 -21.49 23.59
N VAL A 117 -0.29 -22.43 22.85
CA VAL A 117 -1.08 -22.12 21.65
C VAL A 117 -2.56 -22.32 21.96
N LYS A 118 -3.39 -21.32 21.65
CA LYS A 118 -4.83 -21.31 21.93
C LYS A 118 -5.64 -20.98 20.68
N GLY A 119 -6.78 -21.65 20.55
CA GLY A 119 -7.78 -21.36 19.52
C GLY A 119 -8.64 -20.15 19.90
N ASP A 120 -8.96 -19.32 18.91
CA ASP A 120 -9.72 -18.08 19.04
C ASP A 120 -10.48 -17.79 17.74
N GLU A 121 -11.82 -17.85 17.79
CA GLU A 121 -12.69 -17.64 16.62
C GLU A 121 -12.71 -16.19 16.12
N SER A 122 -12.22 -15.23 16.93
CA SER A 122 -12.11 -13.83 16.50
C SER A 122 -10.93 -13.56 15.56
N ILE A 123 -10.04 -14.55 15.38
CA ILE A 123 -8.85 -14.46 14.54
C ILE A 123 -9.13 -15.16 13.20
N THR A 124 -8.91 -14.46 12.10
CA THR A 124 -9.00 -15.04 10.76
C THR A 124 -7.91 -16.10 10.54
N ALA A 125 -8.27 -17.23 9.92
CA ALA A 125 -7.34 -18.29 9.60
C ALA A 125 -6.13 -17.79 8.79
N GLY A 126 -4.93 -18.24 9.16
CA GLY A 126 -3.67 -17.77 8.62
C GLY A 126 -3.03 -16.60 9.37
N GLY A 127 -3.74 -16.00 10.34
CA GLY A 127 -3.22 -14.97 11.23
C GLY A 127 -2.96 -15.48 12.65
N CYS A 128 -2.16 -14.73 13.41
CA CYS A 128 -1.97 -14.98 14.84
C CYS A 128 -1.84 -13.68 15.64
N ILE A 129 -2.17 -13.76 16.92
CA ILE A 129 -1.86 -12.73 17.93
C ILE A 129 -0.96 -13.38 18.96
N ILE A 130 0.16 -12.73 19.29
CA ILE A 130 1.10 -13.21 20.31
C ILE A 130 1.02 -12.28 21.51
N GLU A 131 0.69 -12.85 22.66
CA GLU A 131 0.61 -12.16 23.94
C GLU A 131 1.80 -12.58 24.82
N THR A 132 2.47 -11.60 25.38
CA THR A 132 3.59 -11.79 26.31
C THR A 132 3.44 -10.86 27.52
N GLU A 133 4.26 -11.07 28.54
CA GLU A 133 4.32 -10.19 29.71
C GLU A 133 4.75 -8.75 29.34
N ALA A 134 5.45 -8.54 28.22
CA ALA A 134 5.88 -7.22 27.77
C ALA A 134 4.87 -6.53 26.84
N GLY A 135 3.90 -7.26 26.29
CA GLY A 135 2.91 -6.70 25.36
C GLY A 135 2.37 -7.70 24.35
N VAL A 136 1.67 -7.17 23.34
CA VAL A 136 0.96 -7.93 22.31
C VAL A 136 1.53 -7.61 20.93
N VAL A 137 1.82 -8.63 20.15
CA VAL A 137 2.20 -8.53 18.74
C VAL A 137 1.07 -9.10 17.89
N ASP A 138 0.44 -8.25 17.09
CA ASP A 138 -0.67 -8.62 16.22
C ASP A 138 -0.18 -8.85 14.78
N ALA A 139 -0.12 -10.11 14.38
CA ALA A 139 0.30 -10.53 13.05
C ALA A 139 -0.87 -11.00 12.19
N ARG A 140 -2.11 -10.60 12.51
CA ARG A 140 -3.26 -10.83 11.63
C ARG A 140 -3.02 -10.19 10.27
N LEU A 141 -3.41 -10.89 9.21
CA LEU A 141 -3.18 -10.46 7.83
C LEU A 141 -3.74 -9.06 7.59
N GLU A 142 -4.93 -8.77 8.12
CA GLU A 142 -5.64 -7.50 8.01
C GLU A 142 -4.84 -6.35 8.64
N VAL A 143 -4.14 -6.59 9.75
CA VAL A 143 -3.31 -5.57 10.41
C VAL A 143 -2.05 -5.30 9.59
N GLN A 144 -1.41 -6.35 9.07
CA GLN A 144 -0.23 -6.22 8.21
C GLN A 144 -0.57 -5.47 6.91
N LEU A 145 -1.65 -5.85 6.23
CA LEU A 145 -2.12 -5.19 5.02
C LEU A 145 -2.50 -3.73 5.27
N LYS A 146 -3.14 -3.44 6.41
CA LYS A 146 -3.44 -2.07 6.81
C LYS A 146 -2.18 -1.24 7.04
N ALA A 147 -1.14 -1.82 7.64
CA ALA A 147 0.16 -1.16 7.80
C ALA A 147 0.84 -0.86 6.46
N ILE A 148 0.83 -1.83 5.54
CA ILE A 148 1.34 -1.66 4.16
C ILE A 148 0.56 -0.56 3.44
N ARG A 149 -0.78 -0.61 3.50
CA ARG A 149 -1.67 0.41 2.92
C ARG A 149 -1.31 1.81 3.43
N LYS A 150 -1.08 1.95 4.75
CA LYS A 150 -0.67 3.22 5.35
C LYS A 150 0.72 3.67 4.86
N ALA A 151 1.69 2.75 4.77
CA ALA A 151 3.04 3.05 4.29
C ALA A 151 3.05 3.49 2.82
N LEU A 152 2.13 2.98 2.01
CA LEU A 152 1.91 3.37 0.62
C LEU A 152 1.09 4.66 0.44
N GLY A 153 0.83 5.41 1.53
CA GLY A 153 0.14 6.71 1.45
C GLY A 153 -1.39 6.63 1.36
N LEU A 154 -1.99 5.43 1.44
CA LEU A 154 -3.45 5.24 1.48
C LEU A 154 -4.05 5.35 2.90
N GLY A 155 -3.24 5.76 3.89
CA GLY A 155 -3.64 5.85 5.29
C GLY A 155 -4.11 7.24 5.69
N ALA A 156 -5.35 7.58 5.31
CA ALA A 156 -6.08 8.82 5.60
C ALA A 156 -5.43 10.14 5.09
N PRO A 157 -6.21 11.07 4.52
CA PRO A 157 -5.74 12.44 4.38
C PRO A 157 -5.50 13.02 5.78
N LEU A 158 -4.37 13.71 5.95
CA LEU A 158 -4.21 14.70 7.01
C LEU A 158 -5.29 15.77 6.78
N ILE A 159 -6.39 15.68 7.52
CA ILE A 159 -7.30 16.79 7.81
C ILE A 159 -7.14 17.11 9.28
#